data_AF-A0A2E9Z3Y2-F1
#
_entry.id   AF-A0A2E9Z3Y2-F1
#
_cell.length_a   1.000
_cell.length_b   1.000
_cell.length_c   1.000
_cell.angle_alpha   90.00
_cell.angle_beta   90.00
_cell.angle_gamma   90.00
#
_symmetry.space_group_name_H-M   'P 1'
#
loop_
_entity.id
_entity.type
_entity.pdbx_description
1 polymer ?
#
loop_
_entity_poly.entity_id
_entity_poly.type
_entity_poly.pdbx_seq_one_letter_code
_entity_poly.pdbx_strand_id
1 'polypeptide(L)'
;MSESSAVEDSIKHCIEKNGFPEKSVRLPFKAIHDSCKKHNTALKEVLANLVPDKIVGTIQGDFIEFRSSDKPASKPKATSQDSGSSGIPGMGNLPDMDSLKDMAQSYMSQMNPEQIEEMKSKVANMSEEERKDILKNFSQQFFKGKP
;
A
#
# COMPACT_ATOMS: atom_id res chain seq x y z
N MET A 1 -1.47 22.43 -27.18
CA MET A 1 -0.11 21.89 -26.96
C MET A 1 0.26 22.34 -25.57
N SER A 2 0.13 21.46 -24.58
CA SER A 2 0.55 21.81 -23.21
C SER A 2 2.05 21.61 -23.16
N GLU A 3 2.79 22.71 -23.08
CA GLU A 3 4.23 22.66 -22.85
C GLU A 3 4.46 21.94 -21.52
N SER A 4 5.13 20.77 -21.57
CA SER A 4 5.56 20.07 -20.37
C SER A 4 6.41 21.03 -19.54
N SER A 5 6.04 21.26 -18.29
CA SER A 5 6.84 22.04 -17.36
C SER A 5 8.19 21.35 -17.18
N ALA A 6 9.28 22.12 -17.12
CA ALA A 6 10.62 21.58 -16.82
C ALA A 6 10.64 20.71 -15.54
N VAL A 7 9.69 20.94 -14.63
CA VAL A 7 9.48 20.13 -13.42
C VAL A 7 8.95 18.73 -13.76
N GLU A 8 8.01 18.62 -14.69
CA GLU A 8 7.40 17.36 -15.12
C GLU A 8 8.42 16.46 -15.81
N ASP A 9 9.21 17.01 -16.74
CA ASP A 9 10.29 16.28 -17.41
C ASP A 9 11.35 15.79 -16.41
N SER A 10 11.68 16.63 -15.41
CA SER A 10 12.62 16.26 -14.36
C SER A 10 12.07 15.13 -13.47
N ILE A 11 10.78 15.16 -13.14
CA ILE A 11 10.10 14.09 -12.40
C ILE A 11 10.09 12.81 -13.22
N LYS A 12 9.66 12.85 -14.49
CA LYS A 12 9.62 11.70 -15.40
C LYS A 12 10.99 11.03 -15.49
N HIS A 13 12.02 11.82 -15.77
CA HIS A 13 13.39 11.32 -15.84
C HIS A 13 13.86 10.66 -14.52
N CYS A 14 13.53 11.27 -13.37
CA CYS A 14 13.88 10.71 -12.08
C CYS A 14 13.17 9.38 -11.82
N ILE A 15 11.86 9.30 -12.06
CA ILE A 15 11.11 8.07 -11.76
C ILE A 15 11.49 6.93 -12.71
N GLU A 16 11.71 7.22 -14.00
CA GLU A 16 12.16 6.23 -14.98
C GLU A 16 13.51 5.64 -14.60
N LYS A 17 14.48 6.49 -14.23
CA LYS A 17 15.81 6.04 -13.77
C LYS A 17 15.73 5.15 -12.52
N ASN A 18 14.72 5.35 -11.69
CA ASN A 18 14.49 4.58 -10.47
C ASN A 18 13.66 3.31 -10.70
N GLY A 19 13.27 3.00 -11.94
CA GLY A 19 12.55 1.78 -12.34
C GLY A 19 11.02 1.91 -12.41
N PHE A 20 10.51 3.12 -12.61
CA PHE A 20 9.14 3.34 -13.06
C PHE A 20 9.01 2.96 -14.55
N PRO A 21 7.87 2.39 -15.01
CA PRO A 21 6.62 2.08 -14.31
C PRO A 21 6.58 0.72 -13.59
N GLU A 22 7.69 -0.03 -13.57
CA GLU A 22 7.74 -1.39 -13.00
C GLU A 22 7.46 -1.40 -11.49
N LYS A 23 8.08 -0.45 -10.77
CA LYS A 23 7.90 -0.19 -9.33
C LYS A 23 7.49 1.25 -9.04
N SER A 24 6.88 1.46 -7.88
CA SER A 24 6.61 2.80 -7.36
C SER A 24 7.90 3.49 -6.93
N VAL A 25 8.01 4.78 -7.21
CA VAL A 25 9.19 5.58 -6.89
C VAL A 25 8.80 6.68 -5.92
N ARG A 26 9.63 6.92 -4.90
CA ARG A 26 9.43 7.97 -3.91
C ARG A 26 10.42 9.09 -4.14
N LEU A 27 9.92 10.30 -4.31
CA LEU A 27 10.75 11.50 -4.41
C LEU A 27 10.50 12.42 -3.22
N PRO A 28 11.53 13.11 -2.69
CA PRO A 28 11.37 14.01 -1.55
C PRO A 28 10.45 15.19 -1.91
N PHE A 29 9.42 15.43 -1.08
CA PHE A 29 8.42 16.47 -1.30
C PHE A 29 9.08 17.84 -1.39
N LYS A 30 10.06 18.12 -0.52
CA LYS A 30 10.80 19.39 -0.53
C LYS A 30 11.47 19.68 -1.87
N ALA A 31 12.08 18.69 -2.52
CA ALA A 31 12.76 18.91 -3.80
C ALA A 31 11.76 19.25 -4.91
N ILE A 32 10.63 18.54 -4.96
CA ILE A 32 9.59 18.81 -5.94
C ILE A 32 8.94 20.17 -5.67
N HIS A 33 8.64 20.47 -4.42
CA HIS A 33 8.02 21.73 -4.01
C HIS A 33 8.92 22.94 -4.31
N ASP A 34 10.24 22.81 -4.13
CA ASP A 34 11.21 23.87 -4.47
C ASP A 34 11.28 24.11 -5.98
N SER A 35 11.33 23.03 -6.78
CA SER A 35 11.24 23.12 -8.25
C SER A 35 9.92 23.76 -8.71
N CYS A 36 8.78 23.38 -8.12
CA CYS A 36 7.49 24.00 -8.40
C CYS A 36 7.49 25.51 -8.12
N LYS A 37 8.05 25.94 -6.97
CA LYS A 37 8.20 27.35 -6.63
C LYS A 37 9.09 28.10 -7.62
N LYS A 38 10.22 27.51 -8.00
CA LYS A 38 11.16 28.11 -8.96
C LYS A 38 10.53 28.36 -10.32
N HIS A 39 9.64 27.47 -10.75
CA HIS A 39 8.95 27.54 -12.04
C HIS A 39 7.55 28.17 -11.95
N ASN A 40 7.17 28.79 -10.82
CA ASN A 40 5.83 29.36 -10.58
C ASN A 40 4.69 28.41 -10.96
N THR A 41 4.88 27.10 -10.80
CA THR A 41 3.88 26.09 -11.15
C THR A 41 3.32 25.48 -9.87
N ALA A 42 2.00 25.27 -9.82
CA ALA A 42 1.40 24.57 -8.70
C ALA A 42 1.71 23.07 -8.75
N LEU A 43 2.14 22.48 -7.64
CA LEU A 43 2.38 21.03 -7.54
C LEU A 43 1.16 20.21 -7.98
N LYS A 44 -0.04 20.69 -7.65
CA LYS A 44 -1.30 20.04 -8.05
C LYS A 44 -1.46 19.99 -9.58
N GLU A 45 -1.06 21.04 -10.28
CA GLU A 45 -1.10 21.08 -11.75
C GLU A 45 -0.06 20.14 -12.35
N VAL A 46 1.17 20.17 -11.83
CA VAL A 46 2.23 19.23 -12.23
C VAL A 46 1.76 17.78 -12.09
N LEU A 47 1.14 17.44 -10.95
CA LEU A 47 0.59 16.10 -10.74
C LEU A 47 -0.58 15.78 -11.69
N ALA A 48 -1.44 16.74 -12.00
CA ALA A 48 -2.55 16.56 -12.93
C ALA A 48 -2.07 16.34 -14.38
N ASN A 49 -1.02 17.04 -14.79
CA ASN A 49 -0.40 16.90 -16.11
C ASN A 49 0.36 15.58 -16.28
N LEU A 50 0.73 14.91 -15.18
CA LEU A 50 1.34 13.58 -15.18
C LEU A 50 0.31 12.43 -15.26
N VAL A 51 -0.97 12.70 -14.94
CA VAL A 51 -2.06 11.72 -15.07
C VAL A 51 -2.22 11.14 -16.48
N PRO A 52 -2.22 11.93 -17.58
CA PRO A 52 -2.32 11.38 -18.94
C PRO A 52 -1.17 10.44 -19.30
N ASP A 53 0.02 10.64 -18.74
CA ASP A 53 1.17 9.73 -18.87
C ASP A 53 1.07 8.48 -17.98
N LYS A 54 -0.10 8.24 -17.39
CA LYS A 54 -0.37 7.16 -16.43
C LYS A 54 0.47 7.25 -15.15
N ILE A 55 0.91 8.44 -14.76
CA ILE A 55 1.69 8.67 -13.54
C ILE A 55 0.81 9.33 -12.49
N VAL A 56 0.68 8.70 -11.32
CA VAL A 56 -0.07 9.24 -10.17
C VAL A 56 0.90 9.49 -9.03
N GLY A 57 1.06 10.76 -8.65
CA GLY A 57 1.80 11.16 -7.45
C GLY A 57 0.88 11.30 -6.24
N THR A 58 1.21 10.63 -5.14
CA THR A 58 0.50 10.72 -3.85
C THR A 58 1.45 11.30 -2.81
N ILE A 59 1.05 12.40 -2.17
CA ILE A 59 1.85 13.05 -1.11
C ILE A 59 1.72 12.22 0.18
N GLN A 60 2.85 11.78 0.72
CA GLN A 60 3.01 10.97 1.92
C GLN A 60 3.90 11.71 2.92
N GLY A 61 3.40 12.83 3.46
CA GLY A 61 4.17 13.68 4.38
C GLY A 61 5.40 14.30 3.71
N ASP A 62 6.59 13.77 4.01
CA ASP A 62 7.89 14.27 3.54
C ASP A 62 8.28 13.83 2.12
N PHE A 63 7.55 12.90 1.51
CA PHE A 63 7.82 12.41 0.15
C PHE A 63 6.54 12.30 -0.68
N ILE A 64 6.72 12.25 -2.00
CA ILE A 64 5.68 11.99 -2.99
C ILE A 64 5.96 10.63 -3.59
N GLU A 65 5.01 9.71 -3.47
CA GLU A 65 5.06 8.39 -4.07
C GLU A 65 4.40 8.42 -5.45
N PHE A 66 5.17 8.13 -6.49
CA PHE A 66 4.72 8.03 -7.87
C PHE A 66 4.46 6.56 -8.22
N ARG A 67 3.29 6.29 -8.76
CA ARG A 67 2.84 4.96 -9.18
C ARG A 67 2.12 5.02 -10.52
N SER A 68 2.12 3.90 -11.23
CA SER A 68 1.40 3.75 -12.49
C SER A 68 -0.10 3.72 -12.21
N SER A 69 -0.91 4.47 -12.95
CA SER A 69 -2.39 4.45 -12.79
C SER A 69 -3.02 3.09 -13.15
N ASP A 70 -2.28 2.20 -13.80
CA ASP A 70 -2.68 0.82 -14.10
C ASP A 70 -2.73 -0.07 -12.84
N LYS A 71 -1.92 0.25 -11.81
CA LYS A 71 -1.99 -0.44 -10.52
C LYS A 71 -3.01 0.26 -9.62
N PRO A 72 -4.07 -0.42 -9.18
CA PRO A 72 -5.07 0.18 -8.31
C PRO A 72 -4.39 0.70 -7.05
N ALA A 73 -4.72 1.95 -6.71
CA ALA A 73 -4.31 2.55 -5.47
C ALA A 73 -4.75 1.65 -4.30
N SER A 74 -3.81 0.98 -3.63
CA SER A 74 -4.04 0.57 -2.25
C SER A 74 -4.40 1.85 -1.50
N LYS A 75 -5.67 1.96 -1.12
CA LYS A 75 -6.28 3.16 -0.55
C LYS A 75 -5.40 3.72 0.56
N PRO A 76 -5.21 5.06 0.65
CA PRO A 76 -4.67 5.65 1.86
C PRO A 76 -5.61 5.28 3.01
N LYS A 77 -5.07 4.61 4.04
CA LYS A 77 -5.77 4.46 5.32
C LYS A 77 -5.95 5.88 5.84
N ALA A 78 -7.19 6.37 5.79
CA ALA A 78 -7.57 7.58 6.48
C ALA A 78 -7.16 7.45 7.95
N THR A 79 -6.42 8.44 8.41
CA THR A 79 -6.21 8.73 9.82
C THR A 79 -7.57 8.84 10.51
N SER A 80 -7.75 8.07 11.58
CA SER A 80 -8.72 8.37 12.62
C SER A 80 -7.97 8.26 13.94
N GLN A 81 -7.70 9.44 14.48
CA GLN A 81 -7.21 9.72 15.82
C GLN A 81 -8.40 9.59 16.76
N ASP A 82 -8.34 8.71 17.77
CA ASP A 82 -8.90 8.88 19.12
C ASP A 82 -8.41 7.72 20.02
N SER A 83 -7.39 7.93 20.84
CA SER A 83 -7.47 8.29 22.27
C SER A 83 -7.78 7.13 23.21
N GLY A 84 -6.81 6.80 24.08
CA GLY A 84 -7.11 6.37 25.45
C GLY A 84 -6.68 4.97 25.89
N SER A 85 -5.66 4.99 26.76
CA SER A 85 -5.51 4.12 27.93
C SER A 85 -4.56 2.91 27.85
N SER A 86 -3.28 3.22 28.10
CA SER A 86 -2.45 2.68 29.19
C SER A 86 -2.61 1.20 29.59
N GLY A 87 -1.56 0.40 29.41
CA GLY A 87 -1.42 -0.87 30.12
C GLY A 87 -0.29 -1.82 29.68
N ILE A 88 0.94 -1.51 30.09
CA ILE A 88 2.07 -2.43 30.41
C ILE A 88 2.72 -3.22 29.24
N PRO A 89 4.06 -3.12 29.07
CA PRO A 89 4.79 -3.73 27.95
C PRO A 89 5.08 -5.22 28.18
N GLY A 90 4.90 -6.03 27.14
CA GLY A 90 5.73 -7.22 26.94
C GLY A 90 5.05 -8.59 26.84
N MET A 91 3.72 -8.75 26.99
CA MET A 91 3.14 -10.10 26.99
C MET A 91 1.62 -10.15 26.68
N GLY A 92 1.15 -9.53 25.59
CA GLY A 92 -0.30 -9.43 25.32
C GLY A 92 -0.75 -9.64 23.88
N ASN A 93 0.13 -10.03 22.96
CA ASN A 93 -0.19 -10.01 21.53
C ASN A 93 -0.49 -11.39 20.92
N LEU A 94 -1.49 -12.09 21.47
CA LEU A 94 -2.33 -12.95 20.64
C LEU A 94 -3.70 -12.27 20.52
N PRO A 95 -4.22 -12.08 19.30
CA PRO A 95 -5.61 -11.66 19.13
C PRO A 95 -6.52 -12.68 19.81
N ASP A 96 -7.59 -12.18 20.42
CA ASP A 96 -8.65 -13.03 20.95
C ASP A 96 -9.14 -14.02 19.88
N MET A 97 -9.30 -15.29 20.24
CA MET A 97 -9.60 -16.37 19.29
C MET A 97 -10.91 -16.11 18.51
N ASP A 98 -11.85 -15.38 19.11
CA ASP A 98 -13.09 -14.94 18.46
C ASP A 98 -12.84 -13.92 17.33
N SER A 99 -11.87 -13.02 17.50
CA SER A 99 -11.49 -12.04 16.48
C SER A 99 -10.87 -12.71 15.25
N LEU A 100 -10.11 -13.79 15.47
CA LEU A 100 -9.51 -14.59 14.41
C LEU A 100 -10.58 -15.38 13.64
N LYS A 101 -11.57 -15.94 14.35
CA LYS A 101 -12.68 -16.68 13.76
C LYS A 101 -13.56 -15.78 12.89
N ASP A 102 -13.92 -14.60 13.38
CA ASP A 102 -14.77 -13.65 12.65
C ASP A 102 -14.10 -13.17 11.34
N MET A 103 -12.80 -12.86 11.41
CA MET A 103 -12.01 -12.45 10.24
C MET A 103 -11.87 -13.58 9.22
N ALA A 104 -11.61 -14.82 9.66
CA ALA A 104 -11.55 -15.99 8.78
C ALA A 104 -12.91 -16.26 8.11
N GLN A 105 -14.00 -16.11 8.86
CA GLN A 105 -15.37 -16.33 8.37
C GLN A 105 -15.79 -15.24 7.38
N SER A 106 -15.41 -13.98 7.62
CA SER A 106 -15.63 -12.87 6.67
C SER A 106 -14.84 -13.09 5.38
N TYR A 107 -13.59 -13.55 5.46
CA TYR A 107 -12.78 -13.83 4.29
C TYR A 107 -13.34 -15.00 3.47
N MET A 108 -13.80 -16.07 4.14
CA MET A 108 -14.49 -17.18 3.49
C MET A 108 -15.83 -16.75 2.87
N SER A 109 -16.57 -15.83 3.50
CA SER A 109 -17.85 -15.33 2.97
C SER A 109 -17.69 -14.44 1.73
N GLN A 110 -16.50 -13.90 1.50
CA GLN A 110 -16.17 -13.09 0.32
C GLN A 110 -15.54 -13.90 -0.82
N MET A 111 -15.27 -15.19 -0.60
CA MET A 111 -14.74 -16.10 -1.60
C MET A 111 -15.84 -16.91 -2.27
N ASN A 112 -15.65 -17.23 -3.55
CA ASN A 112 -16.52 -18.17 -4.24
C ASN A 112 -16.33 -19.60 -3.71
N PRO A 113 -17.38 -20.42 -3.67
CA PRO A 113 -17.32 -21.78 -3.12
C PRO A 113 -16.25 -22.66 -3.80
N GLU A 114 -16.03 -22.50 -5.11
CA GLU A 114 -14.97 -23.21 -5.85
C GLU A 114 -13.56 -22.83 -5.35
N GLN A 115 -13.33 -21.58 -4.98
CA GLN A 115 -12.03 -21.13 -4.47
C GLN A 115 -11.78 -21.61 -3.05
N ILE A 116 -12.84 -21.67 -2.23
CA ILE A 116 -12.77 -22.23 -0.87
C ILE A 116 -12.45 -23.73 -0.95
N GLU A 117 -13.08 -24.45 -1.89
CA GLU A 117 -12.83 -25.87 -2.10
C GLU A 117 -11.43 -26.15 -2.62
N GLU A 118 -10.96 -25.38 -3.61
CA GLU A 118 -9.58 -25.51 -4.11
C GLU A 118 -8.55 -25.20 -3.02
N MET A 119 -8.78 -24.18 -2.21
CA MET A 119 -7.92 -23.84 -1.07
C MET A 119 -7.94 -24.94 -0.01
N LYS A 120 -9.11 -25.48 0.33
CA LYS A 120 -9.24 -26.64 1.24
C LYS A 120 -8.52 -27.85 0.68
N SER A 121 -8.62 -28.12 -0.61
CA SER A 121 -7.95 -29.25 -1.29
C SER A 121 -6.43 -29.08 -1.31
N LYS A 122 -5.93 -27.87 -1.61
CA LYS A 122 -4.49 -27.56 -1.57
C LYS A 122 -3.92 -27.71 -0.17
N VAL A 123 -4.62 -27.19 0.85
CA VAL A 123 -4.23 -27.41 2.24
C VAL A 123 -4.34 -28.88 2.60
N ALA A 124 -5.40 -29.59 2.19
CA ALA A 124 -5.62 -31.01 2.45
C ALA A 124 -4.58 -31.96 1.80
N ASN A 125 -3.91 -31.51 0.74
CA ASN A 125 -2.84 -32.27 0.10
C ASN A 125 -1.44 -31.93 0.63
N MET A 126 -1.31 -30.92 1.51
CA MET A 126 -0.05 -30.60 2.18
C MET A 126 0.12 -31.39 3.48
N SER A 127 1.38 -31.65 3.85
CA SER A 127 1.74 -32.32 5.10
C SER A 127 1.41 -31.44 6.32
N GLU A 128 1.14 -32.06 7.47
CA GLU A 128 0.73 -31.33 8.69
C GLU A 128 1.71 -30.24 9.12
N GLU A 129 3.01 -30.44 8.86
CA GLU A 129 4.08 -29.47 9.15
C GLU A 129 3.99 -28.23 8.24
N GLU A 130 3.77 -28.42 6.94
CA GLU A 130 3.60 -27.32 5.97
C GLU A 130 2.32 -26.54 6.24
N ARG A 131 1.22 -27.23 6.61
CA ARG A 131 -0.02 -26.55 7.01
C ARG A 131 0.18 -25.67 8.23
N LYS A 132 0.91 -26.17 9.23
CA LYS A 132 1.22 -25.42 10.45
C LYS A 132 2.12 -24.22 10.15
N ASP A 133 3.09 -24.36 9.25
CA ASP A 133 3.96 -23.25 8.86
C ASP A 133 3.19 -22.17 8.11
N ILE A 134 2.32 -22.55 7.17
CA ILE A 134 1.44 -21.62 6.44
C ILE A 134 0.48 -20.92 7.41
N LEU A 135 -0.16 -21.66 8.33
CA LEU A 135 -1.08 -21.07 9.29
C LEU A 135 -0.35 -20.14 10.27
N LYS A 136 0.87 -20.51 10.68
CA LYS A 136 1.72 -19.68 11.54
C LYS A 136 2.16 -18.42 10.82
N ASN A 137 2.61 -18.51 9.57
CA ASN A 137 2.94 -17.33 8.76
C ASN A 137 1.71 -16.47 8.47
N PHE A 138 0.56 -17.08 8.19
CA PHE A 138 -0.69 -16.36 7.98
C PHE A 138 -1.08 -15.60 9.25
N SER A 139 -1.07 -16.26 10.40
CA SER A 139 -1.32 -15.59 11.67
C SER A 139 -0.31 -14.47 11.92
N GLN A 140 0.98 -14.70 11.72
CA GLN A 140 1.98 -13.67 11.94
C GLN A 140 1.83 -12.51 10.95
N GLN A 141 1.58 -12.75 9.67
CA GLN A 141 1.46 -11.65 8.70
C GLN A 141 0.18 -10.84 8.89
N PHE A 142 -0.92 -11.47 9.30
CA PHE A 142 -2.19 -10.79 9.51
C PHE A 142 -2.33 -10.15 10.89
N PHE A 143 -1.64 -10.68 11.91
CA PHE A 143 -1.70 -10.16 13.30
C PHE A 143 -0.50 -9.29 13.71
N LYS A 144 0.60 -9.25 12.96
CA LYS A 144 1.81 -8.44 13.29
C LYS A 144 1.72 -7.00 12.76
N GLY A 145 0.52 -6.41 12.73
CA GLY A 145 0.28 -5.18 11.98
C GLY A 145 -0.73 -4.18 12.56
N LYS A 146 -1.19 -4.31 13.81
CA LYS A 146 -1.90 -3.23 14.50
C LYS A 146 -1.50 -3.18 15.99
N PRO A 147 -1.45 -1.96 16.57
CA PRO A 147 -1.09 -1.76 17.97
C PRO A 147 -2.01 -2.54 18.91
#